data_AF-T0Y8H8-F1
#
_entry.id   AF-T0Y8H8-F1
#
_cell.length_a   1.000
_cell.length_b   1.000
_cell.length_c   1.000
_cell.angle_alpha   90.00
_cell.angle_beta   90.00
_cell.angle_gamma   90.00
#
_symmetry.space_group_name_H-M   'P 1'
#
loop_
_entity.id
_entity.type
_entity.pdbx_description
1 polymer ?
#
loop_
_entity_poly.entity_id
_entity_poly.type
_entity_poly.pdbx_seq_one_letter_code
_entity_poly.pdbx_strand_id
1 'polypeptide(L)'
;HDFIMGLPDGYETCVGERGVKLSGGERLRVSIARAVLTSPILYVFDEATASLDSRTEQDILASLREISEHRSTLVIAHRLSTVVHADEIVVLDGGRIVERGTHPSLLRQNGAYAAAWRAQQQGPAAT
;
A
#
# COMPACT_ATOMS: atom_id res chain seq x y z
N HIS A 1 9.12 3.11 -15.62
CA HIS A 1 9.45 3.30 -17.04
C HIS A 1 10.55 2.32 -17.46
N ASP A 2 11.70 2.38 -16.80
CA ASP A 2 12.88 1.56 -17.11
C ASP A 2 12.60 0.06 -17.19
N PHE A 3 11.82 -0.49 -16.26
CA PHE A 3 11.37 -1.89 -16.31
C PHE A 3 10.63 -2.23 -17.61
N ILE A 4 9.65 -1.40 -17.99
CA ILE A 4 8.84 -1.64 -19.19
C ILE A 4 9.69 -1.51 -20.45
N MET A 5 10.57 -0.50 -20.51
CA MET A 5 11.49 -0.31 -21.63
C MET A 5 12.56 -1.41 -21.74
N GLY A 6 12.82 -2.15 -20.66
CA GLY A 6 13.69 -3.34 -20.67
C GLY A 6 13.01 -4.60 -21.21
N LEU A 7 11.71 -4.57 -21.46
CA LEU A 7 10.98 -5.69 -22.07
C LEU A 7 11.18 -5.71 -23.60
N PRO A 8 11.08 -6.88 -24.27
CA PRO A 8 11.35 -7.02 -25.69
C PRO A 8 10.60 -6.04 -26.59
N ASP A 9 9.33 -5.76 -26.27
CA ASP A 9 8.45 -4.89 -27.06
C ASP A 9 8.06 -3.62 -26.29
N GLY A 10 8.78 -3.27 -25.22
CA GLY A 10 8.47 -2.09 -24.42
C GLY A 10 7.05 -2.14 -23.84
N TYR A 11 6.30 -1.05 -24.02
CA TYR A 11 4.89 -0.94 -23.62
C TYR A 11 3.94 -1.88 -24.38
N GLU A 12 4.33 -2.35 -25.57
CA GLU A 12 3.54 -3.29 -26.36
C GLU A 12 3.76 -4.76 -25.95
N THR A 13 4.65 -5.01 -24.98
CA THR A 13 4.93 -6.36 -24.48
C THR A 13 3.66 -7.02 -23.94
N CYS A 14 3.29 -8.15 -24.54
CA CYS A 14 2.16 -8.94 -24.07
C CYS A 14 2.45 -9.54 -22.69
N VAL A 15 1.55 -9.32 -21.71
CA VAL A 15 1.64 -9.85 -20.34
C VAL A 15 0.51 -10.84 -20.07
N GLY A 16 0.74 -11.83 -19.21
CA GLY A 16 -0.27 -12.83 -18.81
C GLY A 16 0.11 -14.26 -19.15
N GLU A 17 -0.87 -15.16 -19.27
CA GLU A 17 -0.64 -16.62 -19.43
C GLU A 17 0.20 -16.99 -20.67
N ARG A 18 0.08 -16.20 -21.75
CA ARG A 18 0.81 -16.41 -23.02
C ARG A 18 1.91 -15.36 -23.25
N GLY A 19 2.19 -14.52 -22.25
CA GLY A 19 3.11 -13.40 -22.34
C GLY A 19 4.16 -13.41 -21.23
N VAL A 20 4.85 -12.28 -21.05
CA VAL A 20 5.80 -12.13 -19.95
C VAL A 20 5.05 -12.21 -18.61
N LYS A 21 5.59 -13.03 -17.69
CA LYS A 21 5.09 -13.12 -16.33
C LYS A 21 5.69 -12.00 -15.50
N LEU A 22 4.83 -11.06 -15.11
CA LEU A 22 5.19 -10.01 -14.16
C LEU A 22 5.29 -10.58 -12.74
N SER A 23 6.26 -10.13 -11.96
CA SER A 23 6.31 -10.37 -10.52
C SER A 23 5.12 -9.74 -9.79
N GLY A 24 4.90 -10.08 -8.51
CA GLY A 24 3.84 -9.46 -7.71
C GLY A 24 3.97 -7.94 -7.65
N GLY A 25 5.18 -7.44 -7.42
CA GLY A 25 5.48 -6.01 -7.37
C GLY A 25 5.35 -5.29 -8.71
N GLU A 26 5.72 -5.95 -9.80
CA GLU A 26 5.52 -5.40 -11.15
C GLU A 26 4.04 -5.27 -11.50
N ARG A 27 3.23 -6.31 -11.21
CA ARG A 27 1.77 -6.25 -11.43
C ARG A 27 1.11 -5.15 -10.60
N LEU A 28 1.56 -4.97 -9.36
CA LEU A 28 1.04 -3.90 -8.50
C LEU A 28 1.42 -2.53 -9.06
N ARG A 29 2.68 -2.30 -9.46
CA ARG A 29 3.12 -1.05 -10.10
C ARG A 29 2.32 -0.73 -11.36
N VAL A 30 2.05 -1.72 -12.22
CA VAL A 30 1.19 -1.54 -13.41
C VAL A 30 -0.24 -1.18 -13.02
N SER A 31 -0.78 -1.82 -11.97
CA SER A 31 -2.13 -1.54 -11.48
C SER A 31 -2.26 -0.13 -10.89
N ILE A 32 -1.25 0.33 -10.14
CA ILE A 32 -1.16 1.69 -9.62
C ILE A 32 -1.08 2.69 -10.78
N ALA A 33 -0.18 2.45 -11.76
CA ALA A 33 -0.07 3.31 -12.93
C ALA A 33 -1.41 3.43 -13.69
N ARG A 34 -2.13 2.32 -13.87
CA ARG A 34 -3.47 2.32 -14.47
C ARG A 34 -4.47 3.14 -13.66
N ALA A 35 -4.47 3.02 -12.33
CA ALA A 35 -5.34 3.81 -11.47
C ALA A 35 -5.04 5.31 -11.59
N VAL A 36 -3.76 5.69 -11.54
CA VAL A 36 -3.33 7.09 -11.67
C VAL A 36 -3.76 7.71 -12.99
N LEU A 37 -3.60 6.97 -14.09
CA LEU A 37 -3.99 7.43 -15.44
C LEU A 37 -5.50 7.75 -15.55
N THR A 38 -6.34 7.08 -14.77
CA THR A 38 -7.79 7.36 -14.78
C THR A 38 -8.20 8.63 -14.02
N SER A 39 -7.31 9.18 -13.18
CA SER A 39 -7.53 10.39 -12.37
C SER A 39 -8.91 10.47 -11.67
N PRO A 40 -9.35 9.43 -10.95
CA PRO A 40 -10.64 9.43 -10.26
C PRO A 40 -10.67 10.46 -9.13
N ILE A 41 -11.88 10.77 -8.66
CA ILE A 41 -12.10 11.62 -7.49
C ILE A 41 -11.74 10.93 -6.16
N LEU A 42 -11.77 9.59 -6.14
CA LEU A 42 -11.48 8.76 -4.98
C LEU A 42 -10.64 7.56 -5.40
N TYR A 43 -9.50 7.38 -4.75
CA TYR A 43 -8.73 6.13 -4.82
C TYR A 43 -9.10 5.20 -3.67
N VAL A 44 -9.21 3.91 -3.97
CA VAL A 44 -9.36 2.85 -2.97
C VAL A 44 -8.24 1.84 -3.20
N PHE A 45 -7.34 1.72 -2.23
CA PHE A 45 -6.23 0.78 -2.26
C PHE A 45 -6.45 -0.31 -1.23
N ASP A 46 -6.58 -1.55 -1.70
CA ASP A 46 -6.65 -2.76 -0.87
C ASP A 46 -5.26 -3.40 -0.81
N GLU A 47 -4.54 -3.18 0.28
CA GLU A 47 -3.12 -3.46 0.38
C GLU A 47 -2.84 -4.92 0.80
N ALA A 48 -2.85 -5.85 -0.16
CA ALA A 48 -2.32 -7.21 0.04
C ALA A 48 -0.79 -7.26 -0.21
N THR A 49 0.02 -6.49 0.53
CA THR A 49 1.49 -6.40 0.34
C THR A 49 2.32 -7.56 0.89
N ALA A 50 1.67 -8.66 1.30
CA ALA A 50 2.33 -9.80 1.94
C ALA A 50 3.41 -10.54 1.10
N SER A 51 3.61 -10.17 -0.17
CA SER A 51 4.50 -10.86 -1.12
C SER A 51 5.53 -9.96 -1.80
N LEU A 52 5.77 -8.74 -1.29
CA LEU A 52 6.76 -7.82 -1.85
C LEU A 52 8.06 -7.81 -1.03
N ASP A 53 9.19 -7.60 -1.70
CA ASP A 53 10.46 -7.30 -1.04
C ASP A 53 10.44 -5.87 -0.47
N SER A 54 11.22 -5.64 0.60
CA SER A 54 11.20 -4.39 1.38
C SER A 54 11.53 -3.14 0.57
N ARG A 55 12.33 -3.25 -0.50
CA ARG A 55 12.70 -2.10 -1.35
C ARG A 55 11.55 -1.75 -2.30
N THR A 56 10.98 -2.75 -2.97
CA THR A 56 9.80 -2.56 -3.81
C THR A 56 8.62 -2.00 -3.02
N GLU A 57 8.45 -2.43 -1.77
CA GLU A 57 7.42 -1.90 -0.87
C GLU A 57 7.61 -0.40 -0.61
N GLN A 58 8.83 0.04 -0.26
CA GLN A 58 9.13 1.46 -0.03
C GLN A 58 8.84 2.34 -1.25
N ASP A 59 9.25 1.91 -2.44
CA ASP A 59 9.00 2.64 -3.70
C ASP A 59 7.49 2.81 -3.96
N ILE A 60 6.71 1.76 -3.68
CA ILE A 60 5.26 1.76 -3.84
C ILE A 60 4.60 2.70 -2.81
N LEU A 61 5.03 2.65 -1.56
CA LEU A 61 4.53 3.55 -0.51
C LEU A 61 4.85 5.02 -0.78
N ALA A 62 5.99 5.32 -1.40
CA ALA A 62 6.32 6.67 -1.86
C ALA A 62 5.35 7.11 -2.97
N SER A 63 5.15 6.24 -3.98
CA SER A 63 4.24 6.52 -5.09
C SER A 63 2.79 6.73 -4.61
N LEU A 64 2.30 5.89 -3.69
CA LEU A 64 0.95 6.01 -3.14
C LEU A 64 0.76 7.32 -2.36
N ARG A 65 1.81 7.80 -1.67
CA ARG A 65 1.78 9.10 -0.99
C ARG A 65 1.64 10.24 -1.99
N GLU A 66 2.46 10.28 -3.03
CA GLU A 66 2.39 11.31 -4.07
C GLU A 66 1.00 11.34 -4.74
N ILE A 67 0.41 10.17 -4.99
CA ILE A 67 -0.94 10.07 -5.56
C ILE A 67 -2.01 10.65 -4.62
N SER A 68 -1.82 10.46 -3.30
CA SER A 68 -2.77 10.86 -2.27
C SER A 68 -2.78 12.37 -2.00
N GLU A 69 -1.70 13.11 -2.33
CA GLU A 69 -1.60 14.56 -2.06
C GLU A 69 -2.66 15.41 -2.77
N HIS A 70 -3.26 14.91 -3.85
CA HIS A 70 -4.16 15.68 -4.71
C HIS A 70 -5.58 15.09 -4.82
N ARG A 71 -5.85 13.97 -4.15
CA ARG A 71 -7.11 13.22 -4.27
C ARG A 71 -7.47 12.53 -2.97
N SER A 72 -8.77 12.45 -2.70
CA SER A 72 -9.27 11.63 -1.60
C SER A 72 -8.84 10.18 -1.82
N THR A 73 -8.26 9.57 -0.79
CA THR A 73 -7.69 8.23 -0.88
C THR A 73 -8.08 7.44 0.36
N LEU A 74 -8.63 6.24 0.15
CA LEU A 74 -8.90 5.25 1.18
C LEU A 74 -7.90 4.11 1.03
N VAL A 75 -7.15 3.81 2.09
CA VAL A 75 -6.20 2.70 2.11
C VAL A 75 -6.63 1.70 3.17
N ILE A 76 -6.82 0.46 2.76
CA ILE A 76 -6.97 -0.69 3.65
C ILE A 76 -5.58 -1.31 3.78
N ALA A 77 -4.97 -1.18 4.95
CA ALA A 77 -3.59 -1.58 5.16
C ALA A 77 -3.46 -2.75 6.12
N HIS A 78 -2.69 -3.76 5.74
CA HIS A 78 -2.20 -4.80 6.66
C HIS A 78 -0.91 -4.37 7.37
N ARG A 79 -0.16 -3.43 6.78
CA ARG A 79 1.06 -2.86 7.32
C ARG A 79 0.81 -1.45 7.82
N LEU A 80 1.04 -1.24 9.10
CA LEU A 80 0.75 0.05 9.69
C LEU A 80 1.68 1.17 9.19
N SER A 81 2.88 0.82 8.69
CA SER A 81 3.80 1.76 8.04
C SER A 81 3.16 2.52 6.87
N THR A 82 2.19 1.92 6.20
CA THR A 82 1.46 2.52 5.08
C THR A 82 0.53 3.64 5.52
N VAL A 83 -0.03 3.55 6.73
CA VAL A 83 -1.05 4.49 7.23
C VAL A 83 -0.51 5.54 8.19
N VAL A 84 0.79 5.50 8.53
CA VAL A 84 1.43 6.48 9.46
C VAL A 84 1.22 7.92 9.01
N HIS A 85 1.18 8.15 7.70
CA HIS A 85 1.05 9.47 7.09
C HIS A 85 -0.39 9.85 6.72
N ALA A 86 -1.37 9.01 7.03
CA ALA A 86 -2.77 9.32 6.75
C ALA A 86 -3.24 10.51 7.61
N ASP A 87 -4.04 11.38 7.00
CA ASP A 87 -4.74 12.46 7.71
C ASP A 87 -5.64 11.90 8.81
N GLU A 88 -6.18 10.71 8.57
CA GLU A 88 -7.03 9.99 9.51
C GLU A 88 -6.90 8.48 9.35
N ILE A 89 -6.79 7.79 10.49
CA ILE A 89 -6.75 6.34 10.59
C ILE A 89 -8.00 5.88 11.31
N VAL A 90 -8.67 4.88 10.75
CA VAL A 90 -9.86 4.23 11.32
C VAL A 90 -9.49 2.78 11.67
N VAL A 91 -9.65 2.42 12.94
CA VAL A 91 -9.39 1.05 13.42
C VAL A 91 -10.71 0.31 13.51
N LEU A 92 -10.76 -0.85 12.86
CA LEU A 92 -11.91 -1.75 12.86
C LEU A 92 -11.63 -2.98 13.72
N ASP A 93 -12.58 -3.32 14.59
CA ASP A 93 -12.60 -4.59 15.33
C ASP A 93 -14.06 -5.10 15.44
N GLY A 94 -14.26 -6.39 15.21
CA GLY A 94 -15.59 -7.01 15.22
C GLY A 94 -16.62 -6.34 14.29
N GLY A 95 -16.18 -5.75 13.18
CA GLY A 95 -17.05 -5.01 12.25
C GLY A 95 -17.50 -3.63 12.75
N ARG A 96 -16.84 -3.07 13.78
CA ARG A 96 -17.14 -1.76 14.35
C ARG A 96 -15.89 -0.88 14.38
N ILE A 97 -16.08 0.42 14.27
CA ILE A 97 -15.01 1.40 14.49
C ILE A 97 -14.74 1.48 15.98
N VAL A 98 -13.55 1.07 16.40
CA VAL A 98 -13.13 1.11 17.82
C VAL A 98 -12.24 2.31 18.13
N GLU A 99 -11.46 2.78 17.16
CA GLU A 99 -10.62 3.98 17.29
C GLU A 99 -10.58 4.77 15.98
N ARG A 100 -10.38 6.09 16.11
CA ARG A 100 -10.26 7.01 14.98
C ARG A 100 -9.34 8.18 15.35
N GLY A 101 -8.41 8.54 14.47
CA GLY A 101 -7.56 9.71 14.64
C GLY A 101 -6.25 9.64 13.86
N THR A 102 -5.34 10.55 14.16
CA THR A 102 -3.99 10.55 13.56
C THR A 102 -3.09 9.53 14.24
N HIS A 103 -2.02 9.09 13.54
CA HIS A 103 -1.03 8.18 14.10
C HIS A 103 -0.51 8.61 15.50
N PRO A 104 -0.06 9.86 15.72
CA PRO A 104 0.38 10.30 17.05
C PRO A 104 -0.73 10.34 18.11
N SER A 105 -1.98 10.59 17.70
CA SER A 105 -3.12 10.57 18.62
C SER A 105 -3.39 9.15 19.10
N LEU A 106 -3.47 8.20 18.16
CA LEU A 106 -3.77 6.81 18.44
C LEU A 106 -2.66 6.12 19.23
N LEU A 107 -1.39 6.45 18.97
CA LEU A 107 -0.29 5.95 19.80
C LEU A 107 -0.38 6.41 21.26
N ARG A 108 -0.79 7.67 21.50
CA ARG A 108 -0.96 8.21 22.86
C ARG A 108 -2.13 7.58 23.61
N GLN A 109 -3.20 7.21 22.90
CA GLN A 109 -4.36 6.52 23.48
C GLN A 109 -4.00 5.12 24.00
N ASN A 110 -2.89 4.55 23.54
CA ASN A 110 -2.39 3.25 23.98
C ASN A 110 -3.42 2.10 23.81
N GLY A 111 -4.30 2.21 22.81
CA GLY A 111 -5.36 1.25 22.51
C GLY A 111 -4.94 0.16 21.51
N ALA A 112 -5.92 -0.40 20.81
CA ALA A 112 -5.79 -1.42 19.76
C ALA A 112 -4.81 -0.99 18.66
N TYR A 113 -4.84 0.27 18.23
CA TYR A 113 -3.86 0.77 17.24
C TYR A 113 -2.42 0.65 17.76
N ALA A 114 -2.18 1.14 18.98
CA ALA A 114 -0.84 1.15 19.58
C ALA A 114 -0.33 -0.28 19.86
N ALA A 115 -1.22 -1.19 20.24
CA ALA A 115 -0.90 -2.61 20.41
C ALA A 115 -0.48 -3.25 19.08
N ALA A 116 -1.25 -3.05 18.01
CA ALA A 116 -0.93 -3.54 16.68
C ALA A 116 0.38 -2.94 16.14
N TRP A 117 0.62 -1.66 16.39
CA TRP A 117 1.87 -0.97 16.00
C TRP A 117 3.10 -1.59 16.66
N ARG A 118 3.03 -1.87 17.97
CA ARG A 118 4.14 -2.51 18.69
C ARG A 118 4.38 -3.94 18.20
N ALA A 119 3.32 -4.70 17.95
CA ALA A 119 3.44 -6.07 17.46
C ALA A 119 4.13 -6.13 16.08
N GLN A 120 3.79 -5.20 15.17
CA GLN A 120 4.42 -5.15 13.84
C GLN A 120 5.88 -4.67 13.87
N GLN A 121 6.26 -3.80 14.83
CA GLN A 121 7.66 -3.36 14.99
C GLN A 121 8.60 -4.44 15.53
N GLN A 122 8.08 -5.45 16.24
CA GLN A 122 8.92 -6.49 16.85
C GLN A 122 9.36 -7.58 15.86
N GLY A 123 8.80 -7.61 14.64
CA GLY A 123 9.05 -8.68 13.66
C GLY A 123 8.65 -10.06 14.19
N PRO A 124 8.60 -11.12 13.35
CA PRO A 124 8.55 -12.47 13.90
C PRO A 124 9.82 -12.68 14.73
N ALA A 125 9.68 -13.01 16.01
CA ALA A 125 10.80 -13.44 16.82
C ALA A 125 11.50 -14.58 16.04
N ALA A 126 12.76 -14.38 15.68
CA ALA A 126 13.57 -15.41 15.06
C ALA A 126 13.51 -16.65 15.97
N THR A 127 12.84 -17.70 15.50
CA THR A 127 12.78 -19.00 16.14
C THR A 127 13.61 -19.96 15.32
#